data_AF-A0A368VVI7-F1
#
_entry.id   AF-A0A368VVI7-F1
#
_cell.length_a   1.000
_cell.length_b   1.000
_cell.length_c   1.000
_cell.angle_alpha   90.00
_cell.angle_beta   90.00
_cell.angle_gamma   90.00
#
_symmetry.space_group_name_H-M   'P 1'
#
loop_
_entity.id
_entity.type
_entity.pdbx_description
1 polymer ?
#
loop_
_entity_poly.entity_id
_entity_poly.type
_entity_poly.pdbx_seq_one_letter_code
_entity_poly.pdbx_strand_id
1 'polypeptide(L)'
;MVDRDAVVLDDPVGESLCGHHAHLARRLGRAATYLPEVATFCAVSTDPGPAEWADLARLLGRGELADMFSCPATPPADWEPVFSLEGLQMICPVDSQPDPTAVERDPAVVELGVGDVPEMLGLIARTSPGPFWSRTHELGTYLGIRENGTLVAMAGERLRPPGWAEISAVCTVPEARGRGHAARLVRALIARIKSRNERPFLHVAESNTDAIALYERLGFVTRKPVTFRGFRTP
;
A
#
# COMPACT_ATOMS: atom_id res chain seq x y z
N MET A 1 16.72 -10.54 -17.24
CA MET A 1 17.44 -10.55 -15.95
C MET A 1 16.40 -10.28 -14.89
N VAL A 2 16.17 -11.20 -13.95
CA VAL A 2 15.32 -10.91 -12.80
C VAL A 2 16.02 -9.81 -12.02
N ASP A 3 15.31 -8.71 -11.86
CA ASP A 3 15.75 -7.53 -11.16
C ASP A 3 16.05 -7.89 -9.70
N ARG A 4 17.34 -8.06 -9.35
CA ARG A 4 17.77 -8.45 -7.99
C ARG A 4 17.27 -7.47 -6.92
N ASP A 5 17.01 -6.22 -7.30
CA ASP A 5 16.50 -5.19 -6.40
C ASP A 5 15.04 -5.41 -6.03
N ALA A 6 14.30 -6.26 -6.76
CA ALA A 6 12.90 -6.53 -6.47
C ALA A 6 12.69 -7.65 -5.44
N VAL A 7 13.76 -8.29 -4.91
CA VAL A 7 13.65 -9.35 -3.89
C VAL A 7 13.05 -8.81 -2.58
N VAL A 8 13.36 -7.56 -2.21
CA VAL A 8 12.75 -6.90 -1.03
C VAL A 8 11.22 -6.76 -1.13
N LEU A 9 10.66 -6.87 -2.33
CA LEU A 9 9.21 -6.87 -2.55
C LEU A 9 8.56 -8.24 -2.29
N ASP A 10 9.34 -9.27 -1.95
CA ASP A 10 8.78 -10.56 -1.50
C ASP A 10 8.31 -10.52 -0.04
N ASP A 11 8.83 -9.59 0.76
CA ASP A 11 8.33 -9.23 2.10
C ASP A 11 8.24 -7.70 2.24
N PRO A 12 7.33 -7.04 1.50
CA PRO A 12 7.30 -5.58 1.48
C PRO A 12 6.85 -5.00 2.83
N VAL A 13 6.09 -5.75 3.63
CA VAL A 13 5.63 -5.33 4.96
C VAL A 13 6.80 -5.37 5.95
N GLY A 14 7.50 -6.50 6.06
CA GLY A 14 8.63 -6.67 6.97
C GLY A 14 9.77 -5.71 6.65
N GLU A 15 10.14 -5.59 5.36
CA GLU A 15 11.19 -4.68 4.90
C GLU A 15 10.84 -3.20 5.18
N SER A 16 9.57 -2.81 5.03
CA SER A 16 9.12 -1.45 5.39
C SER A 16 9.22 -1.21 6.89
N LEU A 17 8.70 -2.13 7.70
CA LEU A 17 8.71 -2.03 9.17
C LEU A 17 10.14 -2.03 9.72
N CYS A 18 11.07 -2.76 9.10
CA CYS A 18 12.48 -2.83 9.52
C CYS A 18 13.27 -1.60 9.11
N GLY A 19 12.88 -0.94 8.01
CA GLY A 19 13.49 0.28 7.50
C GLY A 19 12.68 1.52 7.83
N HIS A 20 12.09 2.11 6.79
CA HIS A 20 11.50 3.45 6.85
C HIS A 20 10.41 3.60 7.91
N HIS A 21 9.61 2.55 8.14
CA HIS A 21 8.50 2.55 9.09
C HIS A 21 8.86 1.99 10.47
N ALA A 22 10.14 1.90 10.83
CA ALA A 22 10.55 1.43 12.16
C ALA A 22 9.91 2.23 13.30
N HIS A 23 9.65 3.52 13.09
CA HIS A 23 8.97 4.40 14.05
C HIS A 23 7.45 4.17 14.16
N LEU A 24 6.85 3.40 13.23
CA LEU A 24 5.43 3.02 13.23
C LEU A 24 5.23 1.54 13.62
N ALA A 25 6.31 0.86 14.02
CA ALA A 25 6.32 -0.58 14.25
C ALA A 25 6.16 -0.93 15.74
N ARG A 26 5.38 -1.98 16.00
CA ARG A 26 5.37 -2.75 17.24
C ARG A 26 6.07 -4.08 16.99
N ARG A 27 6.97 -4.51 17.89
CA ARG A 27 7.85 -5.66 17.67
C ARG A 27 7.98 -6.56 18.91
N LEU A 28 8.10 -7.85 18.66
CA LEU A 28 8.40 -8.88 19.65
C LEU A 28 9.14 -10.01 18.93
N GLY A 29 10.39 -10.27 19.32
CA GLY A 29 11.25 -11.19 18.59
C GLY A 29 11.42 -10.75 17.14
N ARG A 30 11.12 -11.65 16.20
CA ARG A 30 11.15 -11.37 14.75
C ARG A 30 9.80 -10.89 14.20
N ALA A 31 8.71 -11.05 14.96
CA ALA A 31 7.39 -10.60 14.54
C ALA A 31 7.28 -9.07 14.65
N ALA A 32 6.59 -8.47 13.68
CA ALA A 32 6.32 -7.05 13.65
C ALA A 32 4.90 -6.75 13.15
N THR A 33 4.31 -5.66 13.62
CA THR A 33 3.03 -5.13 13.11
C THR A 33 3.05 -3.61 13.18
N TYR A 34 2.21 -2.95 12.38
CA TYR A 34 2.03 -1.50 12.50
C TYR A 34 1.30 -1.12 13.80
N LEU A 35 1.41 0.16 14.18
CA LEU A 35 0.50 0.75 15.15
C LEU A 35 -0.95 0.63 14.64
N PRO A 36 -1.93 0.24 15.49
CA PRO A 36 -3.30 -0.05 15.04
C PRO A 36 -4.01 1.10 14.34
N GLU A 37 -3.67 2.35 14.66
CA GLU A 37 -4.27 3.54 14.03
C GLU A 37 -3.64 3.89 12.67
N VAL A 38 -2.56 3.21 12.29
CA VAL A 38 -1.79 3.44 11.05
C VAL A 38 -2.18 2.40 10.00
N ALA A 39 -2.02 1.12 10.31
CA ALA A 39 -2.35 0.00 9.42
C ALA A 39 -2.51 -1.32 10.20
N THR A 40 -3.13 -2.32 9.57
CA THR A 40 -3.31 -3.67 10.14
C THR A 40 -2.20 -4.66 9.81
N PHE A 41 -1.35 -4.35 8.83
CA PHE A 41 -0.39 -5.31 8.29
C PHE A 41 0.61 -5.80 9.34
N CYS A 42 0.84 -7.10 9.35
CA CYS A 42 1.88 -7.74 10.13
C CYS A 42 2.88 -8.48 9.25
N ALA A 43 4.07 -8.70 9.81
CA ALA A 43 5.17 -9.41 9.19
C ALA A 43 5.75 -10.44 10.16
N VAL A 44 6.12 -11.56 9.56
CA VAL A 44 6.96 -12.63 10.12
C VAL A 44 7.99 -12.97 9.05
N SER A 45 9.05 -13.65 9.43
CA SER A 45 10.04 -14.17 8.49
C SER A 45 9.43 -15.11 7.44
N THR A 46 10.16 -15.36 6.36
CA THR A 46 9.73 -16.23 5.26
C THR A 46 9.50 -17.69 5.66
N ASP A 47 10.24 -18.18 6.66
CA ASP A 47 10.07 -19.50 7.28
C ASP A 47 9.92 -19.34 8.80
N PRO A 48 8.72 -18.95 9.28
CA PRO A 48 8.50 -18.64 10.68
C PRO A 48 8.28 -19.91 11.50
N GLY A 49 9.11 -20.08 12.53
CA GLY A 49 8.93 -21.15 13.51
C GLY A 49 7.75 -20.88 14.47
N PRO A 50 7.30 -21.89 15.25
CA PRO A 50 6.16 -21.75 16.16
C PRO A 50 6.29 -20.61 17.18
N ALA A 51 7.51 -20.32 17.64
CA ALA A 51 7.77 -19.23 18.59
C ALA A 51 7.46 -17.85 17.99
N GLU A 52 7.73 -17.65 16.70
CA GLU A 52 7.48 -16.37 16.03
C GLU A 52 5.98 -16.12 15.82
N TRP A 53 5.21 -17.16 15.48
CA TRP A 53 3.75 -17.08 15.46
C TRP A 53 3.18 -16.77 16.85
N ALA A 54 3.72 -17.38 17.90
CA ALA A 54 3.33 -17.07 19.27
C ALA A 54 3.66 -15.62 19.65
N ASP A 55 4.80 -15.09 19.21
CA ASP A 55 5.15 -13.68 19.39
C ASP A 55 4.21 -12.74 18.64
N LEU A 56 3.84 -13.08 17.40
CA LEU A 56 2.84 -12.32 16.65
C LEU A 56 1.47 -12.33 17.36
N ALA A 57 1.00 -13.48 17.84
CA ALA A 57 -0.25 -13.55 18.61
C ALA A 57 -0.20 -12.69 19.88
N ARG A 58 0.92 -12.68 20.62
CA ARG A 58 1.11 -11.82 21.79
C ARG A 58 1.12 -10.34 21.45
N LEU A 59 1.72 -9.97 20.31
CA LEU A 59 1.72 -8.59 19.83
C LEU A 59 0.31 -8.11 19.49
N LEU A 60 -0.44 -8.92 18.75
CA LEU A 60 -1.77 -8.53 18.31
C LEU A 60 -2.76 -8.52 19.48
N GLY A 61 -2.68 -9.53 20.34
CA GLY A 61 -3.71 -9.82 21.34
C GLY A 61 -4.61 -10.97 20.88
N ARG A 62 -5.41 -11.51 21.80
CA ARG A 62 -6.34 -12.63 21.53
C ARG A 62 -7.54 -12.15 20.72
N GLY A 63 -7.93 -12.91 19.69
CA GLY A 63 -9.10 -12.60 18.87
C GLY A 63 -8.91 -11.44 17.88
N GLU A 64 -7.69 -10.94 17.76
CA GLU A 64 -7.33 -9.81 16.90
C GLU A 64 -6.94 -10.27 15.50
N LEU A 65 -7.03 -9.36 14.52
CA LEU A 65 -6.71 -9.64 13.12
C LEU A 65 -5.20 -9.62 12.90
N ALA A 66 -4.68 -10.72 12.36
CA ALA A 66 -3.38 -10.80 11.70
C ALA A 66 -3.57 -10.64 10.19
N ASP A 67 -3.26 -9.45 9.68
CA ASP A 67 -3.33 -9.12 8.26
C ASP A 67 -2.00 -9.44 7.56
N MET A 68 -1.91 -10.65 7.03
CA MET A 68 -0.75 -11.24 6.35
C MET A 68 -0.70 -10.78 4.89
N PHE A 69 -0.45 -9.49 4.68
CA PHE A 69 -0.47 -8.85 3.37
C PHE A 69 0.74 -9.25 2.51
N SER A 70 0.51 -9.92 1.38
CA SER A 70 1.56 -10.41 0.46
C SER A 70 2.59 -11.35 1.13
N CYS A 71 2.26 -11.93 2.29
CA CYS A 71 3.11 -12.88 2.99
C CYS A 71 2.77 -14.31 2.55
N PRO A 72 3.74 -15.15 2.13
CA PRO A 72 3.49 -16.53 1.73
C PRO A 72 3.33 -17.50 2.93
N ALA A 73 3.87 -17.16 4.10
CA ALA A 73 3.80 -18.01 5.28
C ALA A 73 2.34 -18.20 5.76
N THR A 74 2.04 -19.39 6.28
CA THR A 74 0.72 -19.75 6.79
C THR A 74 0.81 -19.94 8.30
N PRO A 75 -0.11 -19.36 9.10
CA PRO A 75 -0.09 -19.50 10.54
C PRO A 75 -0.43 -20.93 10.99
N PRO A 76 -0.24 -21.25 12.28
CA PRO A 76 -0.70 -22.50 12.88
C PRO A 76 -2.21 -22.75 12.67
N ALA A 77 -2.61 -24.02 12.70
CA ALA A 77 -3.97 -24.45 12.33
C ALA A 77 -5.07 -24.01 13.31
N ASP A 78 -4.71 -23.52 14.50
CA ASP A 78 -5.63 -22.97 15.50
C ASP A 78 -5.99 -21.50 15.25
N TRP A 79 -5.41 -20.85 14.24
CA TRP A 79 -5.80 -19.51 13.80
C TRP A 79 -6.96 -19.60 12.81
N GLU A 80 -8.03 -18.84 13.06
CA GLU A 80 -9.24 -18.86 12.23
C GLU A 80 -9.03 -18.00 10.96
N PRO A 81 -9.21 -18.54 9.73
CA PRO A 81 -9.16 -17.72 8.52
C PRO A 81 -10.31 -16.72 8.47
N VAL A 82 -10.01 -15.44 8.25
CA VAL A 82 -11.00 -14.35 8.17
C VAL A 82 -11.30 -13.97 6.73
N PHE A 83 -10.26 -13.83 5.89
CA PHE A 83 -10.41 -13.55 4.46
C PHE A 83 -9.21 -14.05 3.65
N SER A 84 -9.43 -14.26 2.35
CA SER A 84 -8.38 -14.49 1.35
C SER A 84 -8.77 -13.79 0.06
N LEU A 85 -7.83 -13.03 -0.53
CA LEU A 85 -8.04 -12.29 -1.77
C LEU A 85 -6.80 -12.43 -2.66
N GLU A 86 -7.00 -12.86 -3.91
CA GLU A 86 -5.94 -12.89 -4.90
C GLU A 86 -5.66 -11.49 -5.46
N GLY A 87 -4.38 -11.22 -5.72
CA GLY A 87 -3.90 -9.95 -6.19
C GLY A 87 -2.67 -10.07 -7.06
N LEU A 88 -2.29 -8.93 -7.63
CA LEU A 88 -1.09 -8.78 -8.43
C LEU A 88 -0.19 -7.75 -7.75
N GLN A 89 1.10 -8.08 -7.65
CA GLN A 89 2.13 -7.09 -7.38
C GLN A 89 2.66 -6.58 -8.71
N MET A 90 2.59 -5.26 -8.92
CA MET A 90 3.06 -4.61 -10.14
C MET A 90 4.18 -3.63 -9.83
N ILE A 91 5.14 -3.52 -10.75
CA ILE A 91 6.30 -2.61 -10.65
C ILE A 91 6.34 -1.68 -11.85
N CYS A 92 6.84 -0.45 -11.65
CA CYS A 92 7.16 0.45 -12.75
C CYS A 92 8.63 0.22 -13.17
N PRO A 93 8.91 -0.24 -14.42
CA PRO A 93 10.28 -0.44 -14.90
C PRO A 93 11.13 0.84 -14.85
N VAL A 94 12.45 0.65 -14.69
CA VAL A 94 13.43 1.75 -14.60
C VAL A 94 13.46 2.56 -15.90
N ASP A 95 13.38 1.88 -17.05
CA ASP A 95 13.42 2.49 -18.38
C ASP A 95 12.12 3.19 -18.78
N SER A 96 11.06 3.06 -17.98
CA SER A 96 9.86 3.86 -18.13
C SER A 96 10.18 5.30 -17.72
N GLN A 97 10.80 6.07 -18.61
CA GLN A 97 11.04 7.47 -18.36
C GLN A 97 9.68 8.17 -18.19
N PRO A 98 9.49 8.98 -17.13
CA PRO A 98 8.37 9.89 -17.12
C PRO A 98 8.51 10.80 -18.34
N ASP A 99 7.41 11.04 -19.05
CA ASP A 99 7.36 12.04 -20.10
C ASP A 99 7.93 13.36 -19.53
N PRO A 100 9.00 13.94 -20.10
CA PRO A 100 9.59 15.18 -19.61
C PRO A 100 8.59 16.33 -19.48
N THR A 101 7.48 16.28 -20.23
CA THR A 101 6.38 17.25 -20.15
C THR A 101 5.42 17.00 -18.98
N ALA A 102 5.42 15.79 -18.40
CA ALA A 102 4.60 15.43 -17.23
C ALA A 102 5.17 15.92 -15.88
N VAL A 103 6.32 16.59 -15.91
CA VAL A 103 6.95 17.20 -14.72
C VAL A 103 6.42 18.62 -14.46
N GLU A 104 5.48 19.11 -15.27
CA GLU A 104 4.70 20.27 -14.86
C GLU A 104 3.93 19.92 -13.58
N ARG A 105 4.15 20.71 -12.52
CA ARG A 105 3.32 20.66 -11.31
C ARG A 105 1.88 20.88 -11.77
N ASP A 106 1.12 19.81 -11.87
CA ASP A 106 -0.31 19.89 -12.16
C ASP A 106 -0.94 20.75 -11.05
N PRO A 107 -1.37 21.99 -11.35
CA PRO A 107 -1.78 22.93 -10.32
C PRO A 107 -3.04 22.49 -9.58
N ALA A 108 -3.76 21.51 -10.13
CA ALA A 108 -4.94 20.92 -9.51
C ALA A 108 -4.63 19.73 -8.59
N VAL A 109 -3.38 19.25 -8.54
CA VAL A 109 -2.92 18.23 -7.58
C VAL A 109 -2.32 18.92 -6.37
N VAL A 110 -2.91 18.66 -5.20
CA VAL A 110 -2.48 19.23 -3.92
C VAL A 110 -1.97 18.12 -3.00
N GLU A 111 -1.01 18.46 -2.15
CA GLU A 111 -0.57 17.54 -1.09
C GLU A 111 -1.55 17.58 0.07
N LEU A 112 -1.90 16.40 0.60
CA LEU A 112 -2.81 16.22 1.71
C LEU A 112 -1.99 15.92 2.97
N GLY A 113 -2.26 16.65 4.04
CA GLY A 113 -1.61 16.48 5.33
C GLY A 113 -2.59 16.16 6.45
N VAL A 114 -2.13 16.28 7.69
CA VAL A 114 -2.92 15.98 8.89
C VAL A 114 -4.24 16.76 8.97
N GLY A 115 -4.29 17.98 8.45
CA GLY A 115 -5.50 18.81 8.41
C GLY A 115 -6.57 18.29 7.46
N ASP A 116 -6.19 17.47 6.47
CA ASP A 116 -7.09 16.92 5.45
C ASP A 116 -7.69 15.56 5.86
N VAL A 117 -7.22 14.95 6.97
CA VAL A 117 -7.63 13.60 7.40
C VAL A 117 -9.15 13.43 7.49
N PRO A 118 -9.95 14.40 8.00
CA PRO A 118 -11.40 14.29 7.98
C PRO A 118 -11.99 14.18 6.56
N GLU A 119 -11.48 14.94 5.59
CA GLU A 119 -11.89 14.85 4.18
C GLU A 119 -11.45 13.52 3.55
N MET A 120 -10.23 13.06 3.85
CA MET A 120 -9.70 11.78 3.36
C MET A 120 -10.57 10.62 3.85
N LEU A 121 -10.92 10.59 5.14
CA LEU A 121 -11.82 9.56 5.70
C LEU A 121 -13.21 9.63 5.07
N GLY A 122 -13.74 10.84 4.84
CA GLY A 122 -15.00 11.03 4.12
C GLY A 122 -14.96 10.48 2.69
N LEU A 123 -13.85 10.67 1.98
CA LEU A 123 -13.64 10.13 0.64
C LEU A 123 -13.52 8.58 0.66
N ILE A 124 -12.78 8.02 1.61
CA ILE A 124 -12.67 6.56 1.81
C ILE A 124 -14.05 5.93 2.02
N ALA A 125 -14.87 6.51 2.90
CA ALA A 125 -16.21 5.99 3.19
C ALA A 125 -17.12 5.94 1.95
N ARG A 126 -16.87 6.79 0.95
CA ARG A 126 -17.65 6.85 -0.31
C ARG A 126 -17.09 5.97 -1.43
N THR A 127 -15.86 5.48 -1.29
CA THR A 127 -15.14 4.84 -2.41
C THR A 127 -14.58 3.46 -2.07
N SER A 128 -14.45 3.13 -0.79
CA SER A 128 -13.96 1.85 -0.25
C SER A 128 -12.72 1.29 -0.96
N PRO A 129 -11.61 2.06 -1.11
CA PRO A 129 -10.43 1.59 -1.85
C PRO A 129 -9.54 0.62 -1.06
N GLY A 130 -9.97 0.24 0.14
CA GLY A 130 -9.19 -0.50 1.12
C GLY A 130 -9.25 0.18 2.49
N PRO A 131 -8.69 -0.46 3.51
CA PRO A 131 -8.74 0.08 4.86
C PRO A 131 -7.85 1.32 5.00
N PHE A 132 -8.35 2.31 5.74
CA PHE A 132 -7.69 3.59 5.99
C PHE A 132 -8.15 4.13 7.35
N TRP A 133 -7.21 4.57 8.17
CA TRP A 133 -7.40 5.03 9.54
C TRP A 133 -6.91 6.46 9.73
N SER A 134 -7.11 7.01 10.92
CA SER A 134 -6.75 8.39 11.27
C SER A 134 -5.27 8.71 11.08
N ARG A 135 -4.38 7.72 11.25
CA ARG A 135 -2.92 7.89 11.12
C ARG A 135 -2.31 7.19 9.90
N THR A 136 -3.13 6.64 8.99
CA THR A 136 -2.61 6.01 7.75
C THR A 136 -1.86 6.99 6.86
N HIS A 137 -2.20 8.28 6.92
CA HIS A 137 -1.46 9.32 6.21
C HIS A 137 0.02 9.43 6.63
N GLU A 138 0.42 8.89 7.79
CA GLU A 138 1.81 8.87 8.25
C GLU A 138 2.69 7.86 7.48
N LEU A 139 2.09 6.96 6.68
CA LEU A 139 2.83 5.98 5.87
C LEU A 139 3.59 6.61 4.69
N GLY A 140 3.26 7.84 4.30
CA GLY A 140 3.98 8.54 3.24
C GLY A 140 3.18 9.69 2.62
N THR A 141 3.53 10.04 1.39
CA THR A 141 2.88 11.17 0.69
C THR A 141 1.44 10.83 0.30
N TYR A 142 0.51 11.75 0.55
CA TYR A 142 -0.84 11.70 -0.01
C TYR A 142 -1.12 12.91 -0.90
N LEU A 143 -1.74 12.68 -2.04
CA LEU A 143 -2.12 13.68 -3.03
C LEU A 143 -3.62 13.65 -3.27
N GLY A 144 -4.20 14.82 -3.51
CA GLY A 144 -5.62 15.00 -3.76
C GLY A 144 -5.91 15.90 -4.94
N ILE A 145 -7.12 15.77 -5.49
CA ILE A 145 -7.71 16.70 -6.44
C ILE A 145 -9.02 17.22 -5.84
N ARG A 146 -9.19 18.55 -5.88
CA ARG A 146 -10.40 19.23 -5.39
C ARG A 146 -11.20 19.81 -6.54
N GLU A 147 -12.52 19.65 -6.47
CA GLU A 147 -13.48 20.35 -7.34
C GLU A 147 -14.39 21.21 -6.46
N ASN A 148 -14.47 22.51 -6.75
CA ASN A 148 -15.23 23.49 -5.96
C ASN A 148 -14.93 23.44 -4.45
N GLY A 149 -13.66 23.22 -4.10
CA GLY A 149 -13.20 23.14 -2.70
C GLY A 149 -13.34 21.77 -2.05
N THR A 150 -14.03 20.80 -2.67
CA THR A 150 -14.26 19.46 -2.11
C THR A 150 -13.25 18.46 -2.65
N LEU A 151 -12.65 17.63 -1.79
CA LEU A 151 -11.81 16.50 -2.21
C LEU A 151 -12.62 15.44 -2.97
N VAL A 152 -12.33 15.25 -4.26
CA VAL A 152 -13.05 14.31 -5.14
C VAL A 152 -12.23 13.08 -5.51
N ALA A 153 -10.91 13.14 -5.40
CA ALA A 153 -10.02 12.03 -5.66
C ALA A 153 -8.75 12.15 -4.80
N MET A 154 -8.18 11.01 -4.42
CA MET A 154 -6.87 10.96 -3.78
C MET A 154 -6.10 9.70 -4.17
N ALA A 155 -4.79 9.75 -3.95
CA ALA A 155 -3.89 8.60 -3.97
C ALA A 155 -2.76 8.89 -2.99
N GLY A 156 -2.12 7.86 -2.45
CA GLY A 156 -0.98 8.06 -1.58
C GLY A 156 0.01 6.93 -1.61
N GLU A 157 0.96 7.01 -0.69
CA GLU A 157 1.99 6.01 -0.48
C GLU A 157 1.63 5.11 0.70
N ARG A 158 2.14 3.88 0.73
CA ARG A 158 1.81 2.92 1.79
C ARG A 158 2.99 2.12 2.32
N LEU A 159 3.48 1.11 1.62
CA LEU A 159 4.69 0.39 2.00
C LEU A 159 5.93 1.08 1.41
N ARG A 160 7.06 1.07 2.13
CA ARG A 160 8.33 1.68 1.69
C ARG A 160 9.54 0.78 2.01
N PRO A 161 9.67 -0.39 1.35
CA PRO A 161 10.88 -1.22 1.41
C PRO A 161 12.11 -0.47 0.90
N PRO A 162 13.34 -0.89 1.24
CA PRO A 162 14.56 -0.25 0.75
C PRO A 162 14.58 -0.08 -0.78
N GLY A 163 14.66 1.17 -1.25
CA GLY A 163 14.69 1.51 -2.69
C GLY A 163 13.33 1.53 -3.40
N TRP A 164 12.23 1.28 -2.68
CA TRP A 164 10.88 1.18 -3.26
C TRP A 164 9.85 1.99 -2.47
N ALA A 165 8.81 2.44 -3.15
CA ALA A 165 7.63 3.03 -2.52
C ALA A 165 6.35 2.55 -3.20
N GLU A 166 5.39 2.14 -2.38
CA GLU A 166 4.12 1.59 -2.84
C GLU A 166 3.13 2.72 -3.08
N ILE A 167 2.49 2.73 -4.25
CA ILE A 167 1.32 3.56 -4.51
C ILE A 167 0.07 2.80 -4.07
N SER A 168 -0.78 3.47 -3.29
CA SER A 168 -1.99 2.92 -2.70
C SER A 168 -3.10 3.96 -2.55
N ALA A 169 -4.23 3.55 -1.98
CA ALA A 169 -5.39 4.39 -1.69
C ALA A 169 -5.88 5.25 -2.88
N VAL A 170 -5.73 4.72 -4.11
CA VAL A 170 -6.16 5.40 -5.33
C VAL A 170 -7.69 5.32 -5.41
N CYS A 171 -8.36 6.45 -5.23
CA CYS A 171 -9.81 6.49 -5.29
C CYS A 171 -10.35 7.81 -5.83
N THR A 172 -11.54 7.72 -6.44
CA THR A 172 -12.29 8.85 -6.98
C THR A 172 -13.76 8.63 -6.69
N VAL A 173 -14.44 9.67 -6.19
CA VAL A 173 -15.90 9.64 -5.96
C VAL A 173 -16.64 9.29 -7.24
N PRO A 174 -17.76 8.54 -7.20
CA PRO A 174 -18.46 8.08 -8.39
C PRO A 174 -18.76 9.19 -9.41
N GLU A 175 -19.16 10.37 -8.94
CA GLU A 175 -19.59 11.50 -9.78
C GLU A 175 -18.43 12.22 -10.49
N ALA A 176 -17.18 11.97 -10.08
CA ALA A 176 -15.96 12.53 -10.66
C ALA A 176 -15.12 11.48 -11.44
N ARG A 177 -15.63 10.25 -11.61
CA ARG A 177 -14.97 9.21 -12.41
C ARG A 177 -14.99 9.54 -13.90
N GLY A 178 -14.12 8.88 -14.68
CA GLY A 178 -14.00 9.08 -16.13
C GLY A 178 -13.29 10.37 -16.55
N ARG A 179 -12.84 11.19 -15.60
CA ARG A 179 -12.17 12.49 -15.85
C ARG A 179 -10.64 12.45 -15.75
N GLY A 180 -10.05 11.26 -15.64
CA GLY A 180 -8.59 11.08 -15.59
C GLY A 180 -7.91 11.36 -14.24
N HIS A 181 -8.67 11.67 -13.17
CA HIS A 181 -8.12 12.01 -11.84
C HIS A 181 -7.15 10.97 -11.28
N ALA A 182 -7.49 9.68 -11.32
CA ALA A 182 -6.63 8.61 -10.84
C ALA A 182 -5.29 8.56 -11.61
N ALA A 183 -5.32 8.70 -12.94
CA ALA A 183 -4.12 8.71 -13.76
C ALA A 183 -3.19 9.90 -13.42
N ARG A 184 -3.77 11.09 -13.20
CA ARG A 184 -3.02 12.30 -12.82
C ARG A 184 -2.33 12.12 -11.47
N LEU A 185 -3.06 11.64 -10.47
CA LEU A 185 -2.54 11.38 -9.12
C LEU A 185 -1.43 10.33 -9.12
N VAL A 186 -1.61 9.21 -9.82
CA VAL A 186 -0.60 8.14 -9.92
C VAL A 186 0.65 8.63 -10.66
N ARG A 187 0.51 9.41 -11.74
CA ARG A 187 1.68 10.04 -12.42
C ARG A 187 2.45 10.97 -11.49
N ALA A 188 1.75 11.79 -10.71
CA ALA A 188 2.39 12.68 -9.74
C ALA A 188 3.14 11.90 -8.64
N LEU A 189 2.57 10.80 -8.14
CA LEU A 189 3.27 9.92 -7.19
C LEU A 189 4.48 9.22 -7.83
N ILE A 190 4.36 8.70 -9.06
CA ILE A 190 5.51 8.13 -9.79
C ILE A 190 6.65 9.14 -9.87
N ALA A 191 6.35 10.38 -10.26
CA ALA A 191 7.36 11.44 -10.36
C ALA A 191 8.02 11.75 -9.00
N ARG A 192 7.23 11.85 -7.92
CA ARG A 192 7.74 12.08 -6.56
C ARG A 192 8.58 10.92 -6.00
N ILE A 193 8.23 9.68 -6.35
CA ILE A 193 8.97 8.48 -5.94
C ILE A 193 10.30 8.42 -6.70
N LYS A 194 10.29 8.68 -8.01
CA LYS A 194 11.52 8.70 -8.82
C LYS A 194 12.45 9.85 -8.48
N SER A 195 11.94 11.02 -8.12
CA SER A 195 12.78 12.19 -7.77
C SER A 195 13.63 11.99 -6.51
N ARG A 196 13.25 11.05 -5.65
CA ARG A 196 14.01 10.62 -4.47
C ARG A 196 14.75 9.29 -4.68
N ASN A 197 14.99 8.92 -5.94
CA ASN A 197 15.72 7.71 -6.35
C ASN A 197 15.09 6.40 -5.85
N GLU A 198 13.77 6.38 -5.68
CA GLU A 198 13.00 5.18 -5.35
C GLU A 198 12.22 4.68 -6.56
N ARG A 199 11.79 3.42 -6.48
CA ARG A 199 11.07 2.74 -7.54
C ARG A 199 9.59 2.56 -7.15
N PRO A 200 8.63 2.97 -7.99
CA PRO A 200 7.22 2.76 -7.71
C PRO A 200 6.84 1.29 -7.89
N PHE A 201 6.07 0.78 -6.94
CA PHE A 201 5.34 -0.48 -7.07
C PHE A 201 3.92 -0.31 -6.51
N LEU A 202 3.06 -1.31 -6.73
CA LEU A 202 1.72 -1.34 -6.15
C LEU A 202 1.19 -2.77 -6.05
N HIS A 203 0.12 -2.91 -5.29
CA HIS A 203 -0.71 -4.09 -5.27
C HIS A 203 -2.12 -3.76 -5.72
N VAL A 204 -2.73 -4.67 -6.45
CA VAL A 204 -4.11 -4.56 -6.94
C VAL A 204 -4.80 -5.90 -6.82
N ALA A 205 -6.06 -5.92 -6.40
CA ALA A 205 -6.86 -7.14 -6.39
C ALA A 205 -7.02 -7.65 -7.83
N GLU A 206 -6.91 -8.96 -8.04
CA GLU A 206 -6.96 -9.56 -9.37
C GLU A 206 -8.32 -9.30 -10.06
N SER A 207 -9.38 -9.18 -9.27
CA SER A 207 -10.72 -8.84 -9.75
C SER A 207 -10.90 -7.39 -10.20
N ASN A 208 -9.96 -6.48 -9.89
CA ASN A 208 -10.05 -5.06 -10.22
C ASN A 208 -9.40 -4.77 -11.58
N THR A 209 -10.01 -5.29 -12.64
CA THR A 209 -9.52 -5.21 -14.02
C THR A 209 -9.39 -3.77 -14.53
N ASP A 210 -10.26 -2.85 -14.11
CA ASP A 210 -10.19 -1.44 -14.45
C ASP A 210 -8.92 -0.76 -13.90
N ALA A 211 -8.58 -1.05 -12.65
CA ALA A 211 -7.35 -0.54 -12.03
C ALA A 211 -6.11 -1.17 -12.66
N ILE A 212 -6.13 -2.48 -12.94
CA ILE A 212 -5.04 -3.17 -13.65
C ILE A 212 -4.77 -2.49 -15.00
N ALA A 213 -5.81 -2.32 -15.82
CA ALA A 213 -5.69 -1.68 -17.13
C ALA A 213 -5.21 -0.21 -17.02
N LEU A 214 -5.60 0.51 -15.97
CA LEU A 214 -5.05 1.84 -15.67
C LEU A 214 -3.55 1.77 -15.40
N TYR A 215 -3.11 0.89 -14.51
CA TYR A 215 -1.70 0.79 -14.14
C TYR A 215 -0.82 0.34 -15.31
N GLU A 216 -1.29 -0.60 -16.14
CA GLU A 216 -0.60 -1.00 -17.38
C GLU A 216 -0.40 0.18 -18.34
N ARG A 217 -1.44 1.00 -18.56
CA ARG A 217 -1.33 2.24 -19.37
C ARG A 217 -0.36 3.27 -18.77
N LEU A 218 -0.15 3.23 -17.47
CA LEU A 218 0.81 4.08 -16.76
C LEU A 218 2.22 3.48 -16.72
N GLY A 219 2.43 2.33 -17.37
CA GLY A 219 3.73 1.68 -17.51
C GLY A 219 4.06 0.70 -16.40
N PHE A 220 3.12 0.33 -15.53
CA PHE A 220 3.33 -0.78 -14.61
C PHE A 220 3.25 -2.12 -15.34
N VAL A 221 4.05 -3.07 -14.89
CA VAL A 221 4.02 -4.46 -15.34
C VAL A 221 3.83 -5.39 -14.15
N THR A 222 3.11 -6.48 -14.34
CA THR A 222 2.95 -7.51 -13.31
C THR A 222 4.30 -8.15 -13.00
N ARG A 223 4.72 -8.10 -11.72
CA ARG A 223 5.89 -8.81 -11.21
C ARG A 223 5.53 -10.25 -10.87
N LYS A 224 4.49 -10.46 -10.05
CA LYS A 224 3.99 -11.78 -9.65
C LYS A 224 2.56 -11.72 -9.08
N PRO A 225 1.83 -12.85 -9.10
CA PRO A 225 0.64 -13.03 -8.26
C PRO A 225 1.01 -12.99 -6.77
N VAL A 226 0.09 -12.50 -5.95
CA VAL A 226 0.17 -12.47 -4.49
C VAL A 226 -1.20 -12.78 -3.90
N THR A 227 -1.21 -13.16 -2.63
CA THR A 227 -2.46 -13.36 -1.88
C THR A 227 -2.45 -12.46 -0.64
N PHE A 228 -3.57 -11.80 -0.38
CA PHE A 228 -3.81 -11.04 0.86
C PHE A 228 -4.68 -11.90 1.77
N ARG A 229 -4.20 -12.21 2.98
CA ARG A 229 -4.87 -13.14 3.89
C ARG A 229 -4.99 -12.53 5.27
N GLY A 230 -6.17 -12.67 5.86
CA GLY A 230 -6.42 -12.29 7.24
C GLY A 230 -6.72 -13.52 8.08
N PHE A 231 -6.15 -13.58 9.28
CA PHE A 231 -6.41 -14.63 10.26
C PHE A 231 -6.73 -14.02 11.62
N ARG A 232 -7.58 -14.68 12.41
CA ARG A 232 -7.85 -14.29 13.79
C ARG A 232 -6.96 -15.09 14.71
N THR A 233 -6.29 -14.40 15.63
CA THR A 233 -5.41 -15.02 16.62
C THR A 233 -6.22 -15.81 17.67
N PRO A 234 -5.63 -16.89 18.23
CA PRO A 234 -6.30 -17.76 19.19
C PRO A 234 -6.49 -17.13 20.58
#